data_AF-A0A954FKD0-F1
#
_entry.id   AF-A0A954FKD0-F1
#
_cell.length_a   1.000
_cell.length_b   1.000
_cell.length_c   1.000
_cell.angle_alpha   90.00
_cell.angle_beta   90.00
_cell.angle_gamma   90.00
#
_symmetry.space_group_name_H-M   'P 1'
#
loop_
_entity.id
_entity.type
_entity.pdbx_description
1 polymer ?
#
loop_
_entity_poly.entity_id
_entity_poly.type
_entity_poly.pdbx_seq_one_letter_code
_entity_poly.pdbx_strand_id
1 'polypeptide(L)'
;MTVRASPSVAESPTAGSRNQPPPPFTAKPPPAVAAQRPTPGILAALTDPVLGPRVLKAAFVALAKNLGHSALVMIPGLILLAISPILGVIWMFCGSFLLMARTYATPWRLMWITCLMPAIAAGVCFLIQLAVFSDRIPPTWLLIPSASAGLGIGVLRARSHALYLENGAVMAQRTSGYLVIWAICYGVTQLLGLFGDTMPLIKGSLLASALSTSMLVCVSLVILSRYHQLRHMTHVEKSINQGPGGGVG
;
A
#
# COMPACT_ATOMS: atom_id res chain seq x y z
N MET A 1 49.74 -41.90 -28.47
CA MET A 1 48.70 -41.17 -29.24
C MET A 1 48.21 -40.03 -28.38
N THR A 2 48.69 -38.82 -28.67
CA THR A 2 48.55 -37.65 -27.81
C THR A 2 47.61 -36.68 -28.51
N VAL A 3 46.37 -36.59 -28.04
CA VAL A 3 45.35 -35.70 -28.62
C VAL A 3 45.53 -34.31 -28.02
N ARG A 4 45.95 -33.37 -28.88
CA ARG A 4 46.17 -31.96 -28.57
C ARG A 4 44.82 -31.24 -28.64
N ALA A 5 44.29 -30.82 -27.50
CA ALA A 5 43.08 -29.99 -27.44
C ALA A 5 43.46 -28.52 -27.72
N SER A 6 42.84 -27.92 -28.73
CA SER A 6 42.95 -26.50 -29.05
C SER A 6 42.19 -25.64 -28.02
N PRO A 7 42.73 -24.49 -27.60
CA PRO A 7 41.99 -23.56 -26.75
C PRO A 7 40.89 -22.86 -27.56
N SER A 8 39.64 -23.05 -27.11
CA SER A 8 38.49 -22.24 -27.53
C SER A 8 38.70 -20.81 -27.04
N VAL A 9 38.80 -19.88 -28.00
CA VAL A 9 38.86 -18.44 -27.76
C VAL A 9 37.49 -18.00 -27.24
N ALA A 10 37.45 -17.62 -25.96
CA ALA A 10 36.27 -16.99 -25.36
C ALA A 10 36.09 -15.59 -25.98
N GLU A 11 35.01 -15.41 -26.74
CA GLU A 11 34.56 -14.10 -27.18
C GLU A 11 34.19 -13.25 -25.96
N SER A 12 34.94 -12.16 -25.80
CA SER A 12 34.67 -11.14 -24.80
C SER A 12 33.35 -10.43 -25.14
N PRO A 13 32.34 -10.40 -24.24
CA PRO A 13 31.09 -9.73 -24.50
C PRO A 13 31.37 -8.24 -24.66
N THR A 14 31.20 -7.77 -25.90
CA THR A 14 31.35 -6.38 -26.29
C THR A 14 30.39 -5.55 -25.45
N ALA A 15 30.94 -4.61 -24.68
CA ALA A 15 30.21 -3.59 -23.93
C ALA A 15 29.55 -2.62 -24.91
N GLY A 16 28.53 -3.09 -25.62
CA GLY A 16 27.74 -2.34 -26.59
C GLY A 16 26.40 -1.95 -26.00
N SER A 17 26.15 -0.65 -25.90
CA SER A 17 24.81 -0.05 -25.87
C SER A 17 23.97 -0.21 -24.59
N ARG A 18 24.47 0.31 -23.44
CA ARG A 18 23.61 0.67 -22.29
C ARG A 18 23.10 2.12 -22.32
N ASN A 19 23.43 2.89 -23.36
CA ASN A 19 23.07 4.31 -23.49
C ASN A 19 22.10 4.60 -24.64
N GLN A 20 21.36 3.60 -25.15
CA GLN A 20 20.20 3.94 -25.96
C GLN A 20 19.09 4.42 -25.04
N PRO A 21 18.61 5.68 -25.20
CA PRO A 21 17.40 6.10 -24.52
C PRO A 21 16.29 5.11 -24.89
N PRO A 22 15.44 4.70 -23.94
CA PRO A 22 14.34 3.80 -24.23
C PRO A 22 13.55 4.35 -25.43
N PRO A 23 13.15 3.49 -26.38
CA PRO A 23 12.39 3.95 -27.54
C PRO A 23 11.21 4.79 -27.04
N PRO A 24 10.98 5.98 -27.62
CA PRO A 24 9.88 6.83 -27.21
C PRO A 24 8.61 5.98 -27.25
N PHE A 25 7.97 5.82 -26.10
CA PHE A 25 6.66 5.20 -26.02
C PHE A 25 5.81 5.90 -27.07
N THR A 26 5.42 5.18 -28.12
CA THR A 26 4.40 5.61 -29.06
C THR A 26 3.08 5.60 -28.30
N ALA A 27 2.94 6.60 -27.42
CA ALA A 27 1.75 6.85 -26.65
C ALA A 27 0.64 7.07 -27.67
N LYS A 28 -0.28 6.10 -27.74
CA LYS A 28 -1.55 6.26 -28.44
C LYS A 28 -2.07 7.66 -28.10
N PRO A 29 -2.37 8.52 -29.10
CA PRO A 29 -2.80 9.88 -28.84
C PRO A 29 -3.95 9.83 -27.84
N PRO A 30 -3.88 10.62 -26.75
CA PRO A 30 -4.89 10.55 -25.71
C PRO A 30 -6.26 10.77 -26.35
N PRO A 31 -7.24 9.90 -26.07
CA PRO A 31 -8.59 10.09 -26.59
C PRO A 31 -9.05 11.51 -26.27
N ALA A 32 -9.68 12.18 -27.23
CA ALA A 32 -10.16 13.55 -27.09
C ALA A 32 -10.85 13.70 -25.72
N VAL A 33 -10.33 14.61 -24.90
CA VAL A 33 -10.75 14.80 -23.51
C VAL A 33 -12.18 15.34 -23.53
N ALA A 34 -13.16 14.43 -23.56
CA ALA A 34 -14.55 14.79 -23.36
C ALA A 34 -14.63 15.54 -22.03
N ALA A 35 -15.20 16.76 -22.07
CA ALA A 35 -15.27 17.66 -20.91
C ALA A 35 -15.80 16.90 -19.69
N GLN A 36 -14.90 16.57 -18.76
CA GLN A 36 -15.25 15.79 -17.59
C GLN A 36 -16.14 16.66 -16.70
N ARG A 37 -17.40 16.24 -16.53
CA ARG A 37 -18.28 16.85 -15.55
C ARG A 37 -17.65 16.68 -14.16
N PRO A 38 -17.62 17.71 -13.32
CA PRO A 38 -17.09 17.59 -11.97
C PRO A 38 -17.88 16.51 -11.23
N THR A 39 -17.22 15.38 -10.91
CA THR A 39 -17.83 14.35 -10.07
C THR A 39 -18.21 14.97 -8.72
N PRO A 40 -19.48 14.87 -8.29
CA PRO A 40 -19.88 15.35 -6.97
C PRO A 40 -19.03 14.66 -5.90
N GLY A 41 -18.66 15.40 -4.85
CA GLY A 41 -17.93 14.83 -3.71
C GLY A 41 -18.75 13.72 -3.04
N ILE A 42 -18.08 12.76 -2.39
CA ILE A 42 -18.74 11.60 -1.75
C ILE A 42 -19.84 12.07 -0.78
N LEU A 43 -19.58 13.10 0.03
CA LEU A 43 -20.58 13.67 0.93
C LEU A 43 -21.81 14.21 0.18
N ALA A 44 -21.60 14.96 -0.89
CA ALA A 44 -22.69 15.48 -1.72
C ALA A 44 -23.48 14.34 -2.39
N ALA A 45 -22.79 13.30 -2.85
CA ALA A 45 -23.41 12.11 -3.43
C ALA A 45 -24.18 11.28 -2.40
N LEU A 46 -23.77 11.30 -1.13
CA LEU A 46 -24.47 10.62 -0.04
C LEU A 46 -25.70 11.41 0.46
N THR A 47 -25.66 12.75 0.39
CA THR A 47 -26.81 13.59 0.78
C THR A 47 -27.88 13.70 -0.30
N ASP A 48 -27.54 13.37 -1.56
CA ASP A 48 -28.49 13.34 -2.66
C ASP A 48 -29.43 12.12 -2.53
N PRO A 49 -30.76 12.31 -2.51
CA PRO A 49 -31.73 11.22 -2.30
C PRO A 49 -31.72 10.17 -3.42
N VAL A 50 -31.26 10.52 -4.62
CA VAL A 50 -31.19 9.63 -5.78
C VAL A 50 -29.83 8.91 -5.83
N LEU A 51 -28.74 9.62 -5.54
CA LEU A 51 -27.39 9.04 -5.60
C LEU A 51 -27.01 8.26 -4.34
N GLY A 52 -27.49 8.68 -3.16
CA GLY A 52 -27.14 8.09 -1.87
C GLY A 52 -27.33 6.56 -1.82
N PRO A 53 -28.52 6.03 -2.18
CA PRO A 53 -28.76 4.59 -2.20
C PRO A 53 -27.84 3.83 -3.17
N ARG A 54 -27.48 4.45 -4.32
CA ARG A 54 -26.58 3.85 -5.31
C ARG A 54 -25.15 3.80 -4.81
N VAL A 55 -24.66 4.87 -4.19
CA VAL A 55 -23.33 4.94 -3.58
C VAL A 55 -23.23 3.94 -2.43
N LEU A 56 -24.24 3.87 -1.56
CA LEU A 56 -24.28 2.93 -0.45
C LEU A 56 -24.29 1.48 -0.94
N LYS A 57 -25.11 1.16 -1.95
CA LYS A 57 -25.13 -0.17 -2.57
C LYS A 57 -23.77 -0.52 -3.18
N ALA A 58 -23.14 0.40 -3.91
CA ALA A 58 -21.83 0.18 -4.49
C ALA A 58 -20.76 -0.05 -3.40
N ALA A 59 -20.78 0.75 -2.32
CA ALA A 59 -19.89 0.58 -1.18
C ALA A 59 -20.10 -0.76 -0.48
N PHE A 60 -21.35 -1.17 -0.27
CA PHE A 60 -21.69 -2.45 0.34
C PHE A 60 -21.24 -3.63 -0.54
N VAL A 61 -21.49 -3.59 -1.85
CA VAL A 61 -21.05 -4.63 -2.80
C VAL A 61 -19.53 -4.71 -2.83
N ALA A 62 -18.82 -3.58 -2.84
CA ALA A 62 -17.36 -3.55 -2.78
C ALA A 62 -16.83 -4.15 -1.47
N LEU A 63 -17.45 -3.80 -0.34
CA LEU A 63 -17.11 -4.35 0.97
C LEU A 63 -17.36 -5.86 1.02
N ALA A 64 -18.54 -6.32 0.61
CA ALA A 64 -18.90 -7.74 0.58
C ALA A 64 -17.94 -8.54 -0.31
N LYS A 65 -17.57 -7.99 -1.47
CA LYS A 65 -16.57 -8.60 -2.35
C LYS A 65 -15.21 -8.72 -1.63
N ASN A 66 -14.73 -7.65 -1.00
CA ASN A 66 -13.44 -7.69 -0.30
C ASN A 66 -13.47 -8.68 0.88
N LEU A 67 -14.54 -8.68 1.67
CA LEU A 67 -14.74 -9.64 2.76
C LEU A 67 -14.80 -11.09 2.23
N GLY A 68 -15.45 -11.31 1.09
CA GLY A 68 -15.47 -12.62 0.44
C GLY A 68 -14.07 -13.11 0.04
N HIS A 69 -13.22 -12.22 -0.51
CA HIS A 69 -11.83 -12.57 -0.82
C HIS A 69 -11.02 -12.86 0.45
N SER A 70 -11.19 -12.06 1.51
CA SER A 70 -10.54 -12.30 2.80
C SER A 70 -10.99 -13.61 3.43
N ALA A 71 -12.29 -13.91 3.40
CA ALA A 71 -12.85 -15.16 3.93
C ALA A 71 -12.34 -16.38 3.15
N LEU A 72 -12.21 -16.28 1.83
CA LEU A 72 -11.66 -17.34 0.97
C LEU A 72 -10.20 -17.66 1.31
N VAL A 73 -9.43 -16.71 1.81
CA VAL A 73 -8.07 -16.97 2.30
C VAL A 73 -8.10 -17.47 3.74
N MET A 74 -8.87 -16.83 4.61
CA MET A 74 -8.88 -17.09 6.05
C MET A 74 -9.50 -18.44 6.41
N ILE A 75 -10.68 -18.78 5.89
CA ILE A 75 -11.42 -19.99 6.29
C ILE A 75 -10.63 -21.27 5.95
N PRO A 76 -10.14 -21.47 4.71
CA PRO A 76 -9.32 -22.64 4.42
C PRO A 76 -7.99 -22.61 5.17
N GLY A 77 -7.41 -21.42 5.40
CA GLY A 77 -6.20 -21.26 6.20
C GLY A 77 -6.38 -21.77 7.63
N LEU A 78 -7.49 -21.43 8.28
CA LEU A 78 -7.83 -21.88 9.62
C LEU A 78 -8.13 -23.38 9.67
N ILE A 79 -8.86 -23.92 8.67
CA ILE A 79 -9.09 -25.37 8.56
C ILE A 79 -7.75 -26.11 8.40
N LEU A 80 -6.87 -25.63 7.52
CA LEU A 80 -5.54 -26.20 7.31
C LEU A 80 -4.68 -26.08 8.56
N LEU A 81 -4.77 -24.98 9.31
CA LEU A 81 -4.04 -24.78 10.58
C LEU A 81 -4.40 -25.87 11.60
N ALA A 82 -5.66 -26.30 11.64
CA ALA A 82 -6.12 -27.38 12.52
C ALA A 82 -5.60 -28.77 12.11
N ILE A 83 -5.27 -28.97 10.83
CA ILE A 83 -4.73 -30.25 10.30
C ILE A 83 -3.20 -30.25 10.38
N SER A 84 -2.56 -29.17 9.92
CA SER A 84 -1.12 -28.97 9.90
C SER A 84 -0.81 -27.47 10.02
N PRO A 85 -0.20 -27.02 11.13
CA PRO A 85 0.13 -25.61 11.34
C PRO A 85 0.96 -25.01 10.21
N ILE A 86 1.91 -25.78 9.67
CA ILE A 86 2.78 -25.35 8.57
C ILE A 86 1.97 -25.11 7.30
N LEU A 87 1.05 -26.01 6.94
CA LEU A 87 0.21 -25.85 5.76
C LEU A 87 -0.74 -24.64 5.91
N GLY A 88 -1.35 -24.46 7.08
CA GLY A 88 -2.19 -23.31 7.37
C GLY A 88 -1.44 -21.98 7.22
N VAL A 89 -0.23 -21.91 7.77
CA VAL A 89 0.63 -20.73 7.66
C VAL A 89 1.05 -20.44 6.21
N ILE A 90 1.52 -21.46 5.46
CA ILE A 90 1.90 -21.29 4.06
C ILE A 90 0.70 -20.82 3.22
N TRP A 91 -0.48 -21.41 3.43
CA TRP A 91 -1.70 -21.00 2.74
C TRP A 91 -2.06 -19.54 3.05
N MET A 92 -2.11 -19.17 4.33
CA MET A 92 -2.45 -17.79 4.73
C MET A 92 -1.41 -16.79 4.21
N PHE A 93 -0.14 -17.18 4.13
CA PHE A 93 0.93 -16.39 3.51
C PHE A 93 0.69 -16.15 2.03
N CYS A 94 0.57 -17.22 1.24
CA CYS A 94 0.40 -17.14 -0.20
C CYS A 94 -0.91 -16.43 -0.56
N GLY A 95 -2.02 -16.77 0.10
CA GLY A 95 -3.32 -16.13 -0.13
C GLY A 95 -3.30 -14.64 0.19
N SER A 96 -2.74 -14.24 1.33
CA SER A 96 -2.63 -12.82 1.68
C SER A 96 -1.70 -12.07 0.74
N PHE A 97 -0.58 -12.69 0.34
CA PHE A 97 0.34 -12.11 -0.63
C PHE A 97 -0.32 -11.87 -1.98
N LEU A 98 -1.09 -12.83 -2.50
CA LEU A 98 -1.80 -12.68 -3.77
C LEU A 98 -2.86 -11.56 -3.72
N LEU A 99 -3.64 -11.48 -2.64
CA LEU A 99 -4.60 -10.40 -2.45
C LEU A 99 -3.91 -9.03 -2.38
N MET A 100 -2.78 -8.96 -1.67
CA MET A 100 -1.99 -7.75 -1.55
C MET A 100 -1.37 -7.37 -2.90
N ALA A 101 -0.74 -8.31 -3.60
CA ALA A 101 -0.16 -8.09 -4.93
C ALA A 101 -1.20 -7.56 -5.92
N ARG A 102 -2.40 -8.16 -5.93
CA ARG A 102 -3.53 -7.70 -6.75
C ARG A 102 -3.95 -6.27 -6.42
N THR A 103 -4.00 -5.94 -5.13
CA THR A 103 -4.34 -4.57 -4.67
C THR A 103 -3.27 -3.55 -5.08
N TYR A 104 -2.01 -3.98 -5.20
CA TYR A 104 -0.88 -3.12 -5.57
C TYR A 104 -0.71 -2.94 -7.08
N ALA A 105 -1.29 -3.83 -7.90
CA ALA A 105 -1.17 -3.78 -9.35
C ALA A 105 -1.94 -2.60 -9.98
N THR A 106 -2.94 -2.04 -9.29
CA THR A 106 -3.78 -0.97 -9.82
C THR A 106 -3.43 0.38 -9.18
N PRO A 107 -3.15 1.44 -9.98
CA PRO A 107 -2.97 2.77 -9.43
C PRO A 107 -4.25 3.21 -8.71
N TRP A 108 -4.10 3.86 -7.56
CA TRP A 108 -5.24 4.25 -6.75
C TRP A 108 -5.34 5.78 -6.67
N ARG A 109 -6.55 6.27 -6.94
CA ARG A 109 -6.95 7.64 -6.69
C ARG A 109 -6.89 7.97 -5.21
N LEU A 110 -6.02 8.91 -4.87
CA LEU A 110 -5.77 9.32 -3.50
C LEU A 110 -6.79 10.36 -3.06
N MET A 111 -7.51 10.05 -1.99
CA MET A 111 -8.40 10.95 -1.26
C MET A 111 -7.85 11.17 0.15
N TRP A 112 -8.14 12.33 0.76
CA TRP A 112 -7.70 12.61 2.13
C TRP A 112 -8.12 11.52 3.12
N ILE A 113 -9.33 10.96 2.98
CA ILE A 113 -9.83 9.85 3.80
C ILE A 113 -8.99 8.58 3.59
N THR A 114 -8.67 8.26 2.34
CA THR A 114 -7.90 7.04 2.01
C THR A 114 -6.45 7.13 2.48
N CYS A 115 -5.90 8.34 2.65
CA CYS A 115 -4.60 8.54 3.27
C CYS A 115 -4.60 8.12 4.74
N LEU A 116 -5.68 8.41 5.48
CA LEU A 116 -5.77 8.19 6.92
C LEU A 116 -6.28 6.79 7.30
N MET A 117 -7.05 6.16 6.42
CA MET A 117 -7.64 4.84 6.68
C MET A 117 -6.63 3.77 7.14
N PRO A 118 -5.41 3.64 6.56
CA PRO A 118 -4.42 2.68 7.06
C PRO A 118 -3.96 2.96 8.50
N ALA A 119 -3.74 4.23 8.84
CA ALA A 119 -3.33 4.64 10.19
C ALA A 119 -4.43 4.38 11.22
N ILE A 120 -5.68 4.69 10.87
CA ILE A 120 -6.84 4.43 11.74
C ILE A 120 -7.01 2.92 11.96
N ALA A 121 -6.98 2.12 10.88
CA ALA A 121 -7.11 0.68 10.98
C ALA A 121 -5.99 0.06 11.84
N ALA A 122 -4.74 0.45 11.62
CA ALA A 122 -3.61 -0.01 12.41
C ALA A 122 -3.74 0.41 13.89
N GLY A 123 -4.14 1.65 14.15
CA GLY A 123 -4.38 2.16 15.50
C GLY A 123 -5.46 1.38 16.24
N VAL A 124 -6.60 1.13 15.60
CA VAL A 124 -7.69 0.32 16.17
C VAL A 124 -7.21 -1.11 16.45
N CYS A 125 -6.52 -1.76 15.51
CA CYS A 125 -5.98 -3.09 15.73
C CYS A 125 -5.01 -3.15 16.91
N PHE A 126 -4.11 -2.16 17.03
CA PHE A 126 -3.16 -2.08 18.13
C PHE A 126 -3.85 -1.84 19.48
N LEU A 127 -4.88 -0.98 19.54
CA LEU A 127 -5.67 -0.76 20.75
C LEU A 127 -6.40 -2.04 21.19
N ILE A 128 -6.96 -2.79 20.25
CA ILE A 128 -7.59 -4.09 20.54
C ILE A 128 -6.55 -5.07 21.08
N GLN A 129 -5.34 -5.14 20.50
CA GLN A 129 -4.28 -5.99 21.02
C GLN A 129 -3.84 -5.59 22.43
N LEU A 130 -3.71 -4.29 22.73
CA LEU A 130 -3.42 -3.81 24.07
C LEU A 130 -4.52 -4.19 25.08
N ALA A 131 -5.79 -4.11 24.66
CA ALA A 131 -6.91 -4.50 25.50
C ALA A 131 -6.92 -6.02 25.79
N VAL A 132 -6.72 -6.85 24.75
CA VAL A 132 -6.71 -8.32 24.84
C VAL A 132 -5.51 -8.83 25.64
N PHE A 133 -4.36 -8.17 25.54
CA PHE A 133 -3.11 -8.56 26.20
C PHE A 133 -2.72 -7.60 27.35
N SER A 134 -3.71 -7.03 28.04
CA SER A 134 -3.51 -6.01 29.08
C SER A 134 -2.55 -6.45 30.19
N ASP A 135 -2.62 -7.71 30.62
CA ASP A 135 -1.72 -8.28 31.64
C ASP A 135 -0.28 -8.54 31.14
N ARG A 136 -0.06 -8.43 29.83
CA ARG A 136 1.20 -8.80 29.15
C ARG A 136 1.84 -7.62 28.43
N ILE A 137 1.37 -6.40 28.70
CA ILE A 137 1.88 -5.17 28.08
C ILE A 137 3.39 -5.04 28.37
N PRO A 138 4.24 -4.84 27.34
CA PRO A 138 5.64 -4.53 27.54
C PRO A 138 5.80 -3.24 28.34
N PRO A 139 6.84 -3.10 29.16
CA PRO A 139 7.06 -1.86 29.88
C PRO A 139 7.20 -0.68 28.91
N THR A 140 6.67 0.48 29.29
CA THR A 140 6.55 1.67 28.43
C THR A 140 7.88 2.12 27.82
N TRP A 141 8.99 1.90 28.53
CA TRP A 141 10.34 2.22 28.05
C TRP A 141 10.79 1.36 26.86
N LEU A 142 10.14 0.23 26.56
CA LEU A 142 10.33 -0.53 25.31
C LEU A 142 9.36 -0.08 24.21
N LEU A 143 8.13 0.27 24.58
CA LEU A 143 7.11 0.72 23.63
C LEU A 143 7.48 2.07 22.98
N ILE A 144 7.99 3.03 23.76
CA ILE A 144 8.35 4.35 23.26
C ILE A 144 9.45 4.27 22.19
N PRO A 145 10.62 3.64 22.41
CA PRO A 145 11.63 3.49 21.37
C PRO A 145 11.14 2.74 20.15
N SER A 146 10.30 1.71 20.33
CA SER A 146 9.72 0.94 19.24
C SER A 146 8.80 1.79 18.36
N ALA A 147 7.90 2.56 18.98
CA ALA A 147 7.05 3.51 18.28
C ALA A 147 7.88 4.62 17.59
N SER A 148 8.88 5.18 18.26
CA SER A 148 9.79 6.19 17.68
C SER A 148 10.57 5.66 16.47
N ALA A 149 11.07 4.41 16.54
CA ALA A 149 11.71 3.75 15.41
C ALA A 149 10.74 3.60 14.23
N GLY A 150 9.50 3.21 14.51
CA GLY A 150 8.44 3.14 13.49
C GLY A 150 8.18 4.48 12.81
N LEU A 151 8.16 5.60 13.54
CA LEU A 151 8.05 6.94 12.95
C LEU A 151 9.20 7.23 11.99
N GLY A 152 10.45 6.94 12.39
CA GLY A 152 11.63 7.13 11.55
C GLY A 152 11.58 6.32 10.25
N ILE A 153 11.24 5.03 10.36
CA ILE A 153 11.02 4.15 9.19
C ILE A 153 9.87 4.69 8.33
N GLY A 154 8.82 5.21 8.96
CA GLY A 154 7.67 5.80 8.28
C GLY A 154 8.04 6.98 7.40
N VAL A 155 8.91 7.88 7.88
CA VAL A 155 9.42 9.01 7.07
C VAL A 155 10.18 8.50 5.84
N LEU A 156 11.11 7.56 6.04
CA LEU A 156 11.90 6.98 4.94
C LEU A 156 10.99 6.32 3.91
N ARG A 157 9.98 5.57 4.36
CA ARG A 157 9.02 4.88 3.51
C ARG A 157 8.06 5.83 2.79
N ALA A 158 7.67 6.93 3.41
CA ALA A 158 6.80 7.91 2.78
C ALA A 158 7.46 8.60 1.59
N ARG A 159 8.80 8.72 1.60
CA ARG A 159 9.58 9.29 0.50
C ARG A 159 9.58 8.44 -0.76
N SER A 160 9.44 7.11 -0.64
CA SER A 160 9.42 6.20 -1.80
C SER A 160 8.07 6.15 -2.54
N HIS A 161 7.04 6.84 -2.04
CA HIS A 161 5.75 6.92 -2.72
C HIS A 161 5.78 8.00 -3.81
N ALA A 162 5.51 7.59 -5.04
CA ALA A 162 5.30 8.48 -6.16
C ALA A 162 3.85 8.97 -6.16
N LEU A 163 3.69 10.29 -6.04
CA LEU A 163 2.41 10.98 -6.17
C LEU A 163 2.45 11.80 -7.46
N TYR A 164 1.43 11.65 -8.29
CA TYR A 164 1.33 12.36 -9.56
C TYR A 164 -0.11 12.81 -9.80
N LEU A 165 -0.28 13.74 -10.73
CA LEU A 165 -1.60 14.24 -11.13
C LEU A 165 -1.99 13.61 -12.46
N GLU A 166 -3.19 13.05 -12.51
CA GLU A 166 -3.75 12.46 -13.73
C GLU A 166 -5.24 12.85 -13.81
N ASN A 167 -5.63 13.51 -14.91
CA ASN A 167 -7.01 13.97 -15.11
C ASN A 167 -7.57 14.81 -13.95
N GLY A 168 -6.75 15.68 -13.35
CA GLY A 168 -7.13 16.52 -12.22
C GLY A 168 -7.34 15.78 -10.89
N ALA A 169 -7.00 14.49 -10.83
CA ALA A 169 -6.99 13.71 -9.61
C ALA A 169 -5.55 13.41 -9.17
N VAL A 170 -5.29 13.44 -7.86
CA VAL A 170 -4.01 12.98 -7.31
C VAL A 170 -4.03 11.46 -7.28
N MET A 171 -3.11 10.84 -8.00
CA MET A 171 -2.90 9.40 -8.04
C MET A 171 -1.65 9.05 -7.22
N ALA A 172 -1.68 7.87 -6.59
CA ALA A 172 -0.52 7.31 -5.92
C ALA A 172 -0.10 6.00 -6.60
N GLN A 173 1.16 5.93 -7.01
CA GLN A 173 1.78 4.69 -7.48
C GLN A 173 2.61 4.10 -6.35
N ARG A 174 2.29 2.86 -5.98
CA ARG A 174 3.03 2.11 -4.96
C ARG A 174 4.19 1.39 -5.62
N THR A 175 5.35 1.42 -4.98
CA THR A 175 6.52 0.67 -5.44
C THR A 175 6.39 -0.80 -5.05
N SER A 176 6.83 -1.71 -5.93
CA SER A 176 6.89 -3.15 -5.66
C SER A 176 7.73 -3.48 -4.42
N GLY A 177 8.70 -2.62 -4.08
CA GLY A 177 9.50 -2.73 -2.85
C GLY A 177 8.65 -2.76 -1.57
N TYR A 178 7.48 -2.11 -1.56
CA TYR A 178 6.54 -2.24 -0.43
C TYR A 178 6.10 -3.69 -0.24
N LEU A 179 5.72 -4.36 -1.33
CA LEU A 179 5.15 -5.70 -1.30
C LEU A 179 6.19 -6.71 -0.79
N VAL A 180 7.45 -6.54 -1.20
CA VAL A 180 8.58 -7.35 -0.73
C VAL A 180 8.81 -7.18 0.77
N ILE A 181 8.92 -5.93 1.25
CA ILE A 181 9.11 -5.66 2.68
C ILE A 181 7.94 -6.21 3.50
N TRP A 182 6.72 -5.99 3.02
CA TRP A 182 5.51 -6.53 3.65
C TRP A 182 5.54 -8.06 3.73
N ALA A 183 5.92 -8.73 2.64
CA ALA A 183 6.00 -10.18 2.59
C ALA A 183 7.06 -10.73 3.57
N ILE A 184 8.23 -10.09 3.65
CA ILE A 184 9.27 -10.47 4.61
C ILE A 184 8.76 -10.31 6.04
N CYS A 185 8.18 -9.15 6.39
CA CYS A 185 7.65 -8.90 7.73
C CYS A 185 6.54 -9.88 8.10
N TYR A 186 5.61 -10.15 7.18
CA TYR A 186 4.51 -11.08 7.41
C TYR A 186 5.02 -12.52 7.56
N GLY A 187 5.97 -12.94 6.71
CA GLY A 187 6.57 -14.27 6.79
C GLY A 187 7.32 -14.49 8.10
N VAL A 188 8.11 -13.52 8.54
CA VAL A 188 8.78 -13.55 9.86
C VAL A 188 7.76 -13.63 10.99
N THR A 189 6.68 -12.86 10.92
CA THR A 189 5.62 -12.88 11.96
C THR A 189 4.97 -14.25 12.04
N GLN A 190 4.66 -14.85 10.89
CA GLN A 190 4.06 -16.18 10.82
C GLN A 190 5.02 -17.27 11.32
N LEU A 191 6.30 -17.20 10.96
CA LEU A 191 7.32 -18.11 11.49
C LEU A 191 7.43 -18.00 13.01
N LEU A 192 7.49 -16.78 13.55
CA LEU A 192 7.51 -16.57 15.00
C LEU A 192 6.25 -17.15 15.67
N GLY A 193 5.08 -16.98 15.06
CA GLY A 193 3.82 -17.55 15.54
C GLY A 193 3.83 -19.08 15.64
N LEU A 194 4.55 -19.78 14.75
CA LEU A 194 4.68 -21.24 14.80
C LEU A 194 5.54 -21.73 15.96
N PHE A 195 6.45 -20.90 16.48
CA PHE A 195 7.41 -21.29 17.52
C PHE A 195 7.04 -20.76 18.91
N GLY A 196 5.89 -20.11 19.07
CA GLY A 196 5.71 -19.19 20.18
C GLY A 196 4.42 -19.26 20.98
N ASP A 197 4.41 -20.09 22.02
CA ASP A 197 3.48 -19.97 23.15
C ASP A 197 4.07 -19.18 24.33
N THR A 198 5.24 -18.57 24.14
CA THR A 198 6.00 -17.97 25.24
C THR A 198 5.68 -16.47 25.38
N MET A 199 5.51 -16.02 26.63
CA MET A 199 5.37 -14.60 27.01
C MET A 199 6.25 -13.60 26.22
N PRO A 200 7.54 -13.87 25.92
CA PRO A 200 8.35 -12.98 25.09
C PRO A 200 7.81 -12.76 23.67
N LEU A 201 7.11 -13.72 23.05
CA LEU A 201 6.50 -13.51 21.74
C LEU A 201 5.32 -12.56 21.80
N ILE A 202 4.48 -12.64 22.84
CA ILE A 202 3.38 -11.68 23.01
C ILE A 202 3.96 -10.28 23.17
N LYS A 203 4.97 -10.11 24.04
CA LYS A 203 5.65 -8.81 24.21
C LYS A 203 6.29 -8.34 22.90
N GLY A 204 7.00 -9.22 22.19
CA GLY A 204 7.59 -8.92 20.89
C GLY A 204 6.56 -8.51 19.85
N SER A 205 5.40 -9.18 19.81
CA SER A 205 4.29 -8.86 18.90
C SER A 205 3.67 -7.49 19.19
N LEU A 206 3.55 -7.12 20.47
CA LEU A 206 3.06 -5.80 20.88
C LEU A 206 4.06 -4.70 20.53
N LEU A 207 5.36 -4.93 20.70
CA LEU A 207 6.40 -4.01 20.24
C LEU A 207 6.39 -3.86 18.71
N ALA A 208 6.36 -4.97 17.97
CA ALA A 208 6.27 -4.94 16.51
C ALA A 208 5.01 -4.22 16.03
N SER A 209 3.89 -4.38 16.74
CA SER A 209 2.63 -3.71 16.42
C SER A 209 2.68 -2.21 16.73
N ALA A 210 3.33 -1.80 17.83
CA ALA A 210 3.59 -0.38 18.12
C ALA A 210 4.44 0.27 17.02
N LEU A 211 5.54 -0.38 16.62
CA LEU A 211 6.41 0.06 15.52
C LEU A 211 5.65 0.15 14.19
N SER A 212 4.88 -0.88 13.84
CA SER A 212 4.13 -0.91 12.58
C SER A 212 3.03 0.15 12.53
N THR A 213 2.34 0.36 13.65
CA THR A 213 1.28 1.36 13.78
C THR A 213 1.83 2.77 13.66
N SER A 214 2.89 3.10 14.40
CA SER A 214 3.51 4.43 14.30
C SER A 214 4.10 4.69 12.92
N MET A 215 4.69 3.68 12.27
CA MET A 215 5.14 3.76 10.88
C MET A 215 3.98 4.11 9.94
N LEU A 216 2.84 3.42 10.05
CA LEU A 216 1.67 3.69 9.19
C LEU A 216 1.07 5.07 9.46
N VAL A 217 0.99 5.49 10.72
CA VAL A 217 0.58 6.85 11.09
C VAL A 217 1.49 7.88 10.42
N CYS A 218 2.80 7.73 10.54
CA CYS A 218 3.76 8.66 9.93
C CYS A 218 3.64 8.69 8.41
N VAL A 219 3.59 7.52 7.75
CA VAL A 219 3.41 7.43 6.30
C VAL A 219 2.12 8.12 5.85
N SER A 220 1.01 7.85 6.54
CA SER A 220 -0.28 8.47 6.26
C SER A 220 -0.25 9.99 6.37
N LEU A 221 0.39 10.53 7.42
CA LEU A 221 0.51 11.98 7.63
C LEU A 221 1.41 12.65 6.58
N VAL A 222 2.54 12.04 6.23
CA VAL A 222 3.45 12.58 5.20
C VAL A 222 2.79 12.56 3.82
N ILE A 223 2.11 11.45 3.47
CA ILE A 223 1.36 11.36 2.21
C ILE A 223 0.22 12.38 2.19
N LEU A 224 -0.49 12.58 3.29
CA LEU A 224 -1.53 13.60 3.41
C LEU A 224 -0.97 15.02 3.21
N SER A 225 0.16 15.34 3.82
CA SER A 225 0.83 16.63 3.64
C SER A 225 1.19 16.88 2.17
N ARG A 226 1.81 15.89 1.49
CA ARG A 226 2.15 15.99 0.07
C ARG A 226 0.91 16.07 -0.83
N TYR A 227 -0.17 15.37 -0.47
CA TYR A 227 -1.45 15.46 -1.16
C TYR A 227 -2.01 16.89 -1.12
N HIS A 228 -1.97 17.56 0.04
CA HIS A 228 -2.40 18.95 0.16
C HIS A 228 -1.53 19.88 -0.69
N GLN A 229 -0.20 19.73 -0.66
CA GLN A 229 0.72 20.51 -1.49
C GLN A 229 0.40 20.40 -2.99
N LEU A 230 0.22 19.18 -3.50
CA LEU A 230 -0.14 18.93 -4.91
C LEU A 230 -1.49 19.54 -5.29
N ARG A 231 -2.47 19.48 -4.40
CA ARG A 231 -3.80 20.06 -4.63
C ARG A 231 -3.76 21.59 -4.66
N HIS A 232 -2.94 22.22 -3.82
CA HIS A 232 -2.78 23.68 -3.85
C HIS A 232 -2.18 24.16 -5.18
N MET A 233 -1.17 23.47 -5.70
CA MET A 233 -0.55 23.83 -6.99
C MET A 233 -1.56 23.77 -8.15
N THR A 234 -2.45 22.77 -8.17
CA THR A 234 -3.48 22.65 -9.21
C THR A 234 -4.56 23.71 -9.16
N HIS A 235 -4.88 24.25 -7.97
CA HIS A 235 -5.79 25.39 -7.86
C HIS A 235 -5.15 26.69 -8.39
N VAL A 236 -3.87 26.92 -8.09
CA VAL A 236 -3.13 28.10 -8.57
C VAL A 236 -3.01 28.10 -10.09
N GLU A 237 -2.63 26.98 -10.69
CA GLU A 237 -2.51 26.85 -12.15
C GLU A 237 -3.83 27.14 -12.87
N LYS A 238 -4.96 26.65 -12.34
CA LYS A 238 -6.29 26.95 -12.88
C LYS A 238 -6.63 28.44 -12.79
N SER A 239 -6.29 29.11 -11.69
CA SER A 239 -6.54 30.54 -11.53
C SER A 239 -5.72 31.41 -12.49
N ILE A 240 -4.48 31.00 -12.80
CA ILE A 240 -3.61 31.71 -13.76
C ILE A 240 -4.18 31.58 -15.19
N ASN A 241 -4.58 30.36 -15.58
CA ASN A 241 -5.12 30.11 -16.92
C ASN A 241 -6.51 30.73 -17.15
N GLN A 242 -7.24 31.06 -16.08
CA GLN A 242 -8.54 31.74 -16.13
C GLN A 242 -8.43 33.27 -15.97
N GLY A 243 -7.22 33.83 -16.05
CA GLY A 243 -6.98 35.26 -15.92
C GLY A 243 -7.78 36.13 -16.93
N PRO A 244 -7.92 37.43 -16.64
CA PRO A 244 -8.96 38.33 -17.20
C PRO A 244 -8.95 38.55 -18.74
N GLY A 245 -8.01 37.94 -19.48
CA GLY A 245 -7.96 37.99 -20.95
C GLY A 245 -8.52 36.75 -21.67
N GLY A 246 -8.90 35.68 -20.94
CA GLY A 246 -9.38 34.43 -21.55
C GLY A 246 -10.84 34.45 -22.05
N GLY A 247 -11.52 35.60 -21.96
CA GLY A 247 -12.93 35.79 -22.32
C GLY A 247 -13.13 36.55 -23.63
N VAL A 248 -12.33 36.29 -24.66
CA VAL A 248 -12.62 36.75 -26.03
C VAL A 248 -12.88 35.52 -26.89
N GLY A 249 -14.14 35.10 -26.90
CA GLY A 249 -14.68 34.01 -27.71
C GLY A 249 -16.19 34.10 -27.74
#